data_AF-A0A7W7U5A5-F1
#
_entry.id   AF-A0A7W7U5A5-F1
#
_cell.length_a   1.000
_cell.length_b   1.000
_cell.length_c   1.000
_cell.angle_alpha   90.00
_cell.angle_beta   90.00
_cell.angle_gamma   90.00
#
_symmetry.space_group_name_H-M   'P 1'
#
loop_
_entity.id
_entity.type
_entity.pdbx_description
1 polymer ?
#
loop_
_entity_poly.entity_id
_entity_poly.type
_entity_poly.pdbx_seq_one_letter_code
_entity_poly.pdbx_strand_id
1 'polypeptide(L)'
;MTGRTEWPGDGSDSSRAEKEPSPQDPAERARAICLRLLTGSPRTRKQLADALRKREIPDEVAEEVLARFEDVGLIDDAAFAGAWVESRHHGRGLARRALARELRTKGVEPTLIQEAVEQLDSEREEATARELVDRKLRATRGLDRDRRLRRLAGMLARKGYPEGMALRVVRQALEAEGEDTDGLDEPF
;
A
#
# COMPACT_ATOMS: atom_id res chain seq x y z
N MET A 1 56.47 -42.65 63.23
CA MET A 1 56.98 -41.54 62.41
C MET A 1 55.81 -41.03 61.58
N THR A 2 55.12 -39.98 62.05
CA THR A 2 55.24 -38.58 61.57
C THR A 2 54.78 -38.44 60.11
N GLY A 3 53.83 -37.60 59.73
CA GLY A 3 53.14 -36.53 60.44
C GLY A 3 52.03 -35.95 59.54
N ARG A 4 51.24 -35.09 60.17
CA ARG A 4 50.17 -34.27 59.61
C ARG A 4 50.71 -33.29 58.57
N THR A 5 49.98 -33.04 57.48
CA THR A 5 49.96 -31.74 56.80
C THR A 5 48.60 -31.55 56.15
N GLU A 6 48.12 -30.33 56.25
CA GLU A 6 46.74 -29.87 56.09
C GLU A 6 46.84 -28.58 55.21
N TRP A 7 45.78 -28.27 54.42
CA TRP A 7 45.40 -26.99 53.76
C TRP A 7 45.90 -26.65 52.31
N PRO A 8 45.28 -25.68 51.57
CA PRO A 8 43.86 -25.56 51.13
C PRO A 8 43.69 -24.90 49.70
N GLY A 9 42.45 -24.58 49.29
CA GLY A 9 42.11 -23.55 48.26
C GLY A 9 41.63 -24.11 46.90
N ASP A 10 40.36 -23.99 46.53
CA ASP A 10 39.67 -22.83 45.90
C ASP A 10 40.22 -22.46 44.51
N GLY A 11 39.33 -22.42 43.52
CA GLY A 11 39.67 -22.22 42.12
C GLY A 11 38.49 -22.46 41.18
N SER A 12 37.65 -21.44 41.10
CA SER A 12 36.46 -21.24 40.28
C SER A 12 36.51 -21.69 38.81
N ASP A 13 35.30 -21.89 38.31
CA ASP A 13 34.84 -21.54 36.96
C ASP A 13 35.42 -22.28 35.75
N SER A 14 34.69 -23.32 35.35
CA SER A 14 33.99 -23.18 34.08
C SER A 14 32.61 -23.78 34.24
N SER A 15 31.76 -23.06 34.97
CA SER A 15 30.35 -23.15 34.72
C SER A 15 30.17 -22.75 33.25
N ARG A 16 30.06 -23.76 32.37
CA ARG A 16 29.23 -23.63 31.17
C ARG A 16 27.87 -23.26 31.73
N ALA A 17 27.65 -21.97 31.93
CA ALA A 17 26.34 -21.42 32.19
C ALA A 17 25.52 -21.81 30.96
N GLU A 18 24.82 -22.92 31.11
CA GLU A 18 23.57 -23.19 30.42
C GLU A 18 22.82 -21.86 30.46
N LYS A 19 22.79 -21.18 29.31
CA LYS A 19 21.92 -20.03 29.13
C LYS A 19 20.52 -20.54 29.39
N GLU A 20 20.06 -20.35 30.63
CA GLU A 20 18.65 -20.44 30.96
C GLU A 20 17.89 -19.62 29.92
N PRO A 21 16.82 -20.15 29.30
CA PRO A 21 16.09 -19.43 28.28
C PRO A 21 15.47 -18.20 28.92
N SER A 22 16.09 -17.03 28.66
CA SER A 22 15.63 -15.76 29.16
C SER A 22 14.27 -15.39 28.53
N PRO A 23 13.48 -14.50 29.17
CA PRO A 23 12.26 -13.96 28.58
C PRO A 23 12.58 -13.46 27.17
N GLN A 24 12.01 -14.10 26.15
CA GLN A 24 12.44 -14.06 24.74
C GLN A 24 13.14 -12.74 24.35
N ASP A 25 14.37 -12.86 23.84
CA ASP A 25 15.16 -11.75 23.29
C ASP A 25 14.26 -10.81 22.47
N PRO A 26 14.21 -9.51 22.78
CA PRO A 26 13.41 -8.54 22.04
C PRO A 26 13.60 -8.62 20.52
N ALA A 27 14.81 -8.95 20.04
CA ALA A 27 15.10 -9.12 18.62
C ALA A 27 14.43 -10.38 18.05
N GLU A 28 14.48 -11.51 18.76
CA GLU A 28 13.78 -12.74 18.37
C GLU A 28 12.26 -12.54 18.34
N ARG A 29 11.71 -11.85 19.35
CA ARG A 29 10.28 -11.48 19.39
C ARG A 29 9.90 -10.62 18.19
N ALA A 30 10.70 -9.61 17.87
CA ALA A 30 10.46 -8.73 16.75
C ALA A 30 10.46 -9.50 15.41
N ARG A 31 11.47 -10.35 15.18
CA ARG A 31 11.56 -11.21 13.98
C ARG A 31 10.33 -12.11 13.85
N ALA A 32 9.94 -12.79 14.93
CA ALA A 32 8.77 -13.67 14.94
C ALA A 32 7.46 -12.91 14.62
N ILE A 33 7.29 -11.69 15.16
CA ILE A 33 6.14 -10.83 14.86
C ILE A 33 6.15 -10.45 13.37
N CYS A 34 7.26 -9.95 12.83
CA CYS A 34 7.36 -9.50 11.45
C CYS A 34 7.12 -10.65 10.47
N LEU A 35 7.78 -11.80 10.67
CA LEU A 35 7.61 -12.97 9.80
C LEU A 35 6.15 -13.43 9.79
N ARG A 36 5.51 -13.54 10.96
CA ARG A 36 4.09 -13.91 11.04
C ARG A 36 3.18 -12.93 10.27
N LEU A 37 3.46 -11.63 10.35
CA LEU A 37 2.68 -10.63 9.62
C LEU A 37 2.89 -10.72 8.10
N LEU A 38 4.13 -10.91 7.68
CA LEU A 38 4.52 -11.03 6.27
C LEU A 38 3.98 -12.30 5.61
N THR A 39 3.91 -13.42 6.34
CA THR A 39 3.25 -14.65 5.85
C THR A 39 1.76 -14.44 5.55
N GLY A 40 1.08 -13.59 6.31
CA GLY A 40 -0.35 -13.36 6.14
C GLY A 40 -0.70 -12.41 4.99
N SER A 41 0.08 -11.36 4.78
CA SER A 41 -0.07 -10.45 3.64
C SER A 41 1.09 -9.47 3.56
N PRO A 42 1.34 -8.87 2.37
CA PRO A 42 2.34 -7.82 2.22
C PRO A 42 2.16 -6.69 3.23
N ARG A 43 3.27 -6.19 3.76
CA ARG A 43 3.33 -5.09 4.74
C ARG A 43 4.38 -4.10 4.32
N THR A 44 4.12 -2.83 4.60
CA THR A 44 5.15 -1.78 4.49
C THR A 44 6.04 -1.78 5.73
N ARG A 45 7.26 -1.23 5.62
CA ARG A 45 8.17 -1.02 6.75
C ARG A 45 7.44 -0.33 7.90
N LYS A 46 6.71 0.75 7.60
CA LYS A 46 5.95 1.52 8.61
C LYS A 46 4.92 0.65 9.35
N GLN A 47 4.17 -0.19 8.63
CA GLN A 47 3.17 -1.04 9.26
C GLN A 47 3.79 -2.06 10.22
N LEU A 48 4.97 -2.58 9.88
CA LEU A 48 5.73 -3.48 10.75
C LEU A 48 6.27 -2.72 11.96
N ALA A 49 6.87 -1.55 11.77
CA ALA A 49 7.32 -0.68 12.86
C ALA A 49 6.18 -0.34 13.84
N ASP A 50 5.03 0.06 13.32
CA ASP A 50 3.83 0.35 14.13
C ASP A 50 3.35 -0.90 14.89
N ALA A 51 3.47 -2.09 14.29
CA ALA A 51 3.10 -3.34 14.94
C ALA A 51 4.09 -3.73 16.05
N LEU A 52 5.39 -3.52 15.84
CA LEU A 52 6.43 -3.76 16.84
C LEU A 52 6.29 -2.82 18.05
N ARG A 53 6.05 -1.52 17.79
CA ARG A 53 5.80 -0.53 18.84
C ARG A 53 4.58 -0.88 19.70
N LYS A 54 3.49 -1.34 19.07
CA LYS A 54 2.28 -1.83 19.78
C LYS A 54 2.54 -3.07 20.65
N ARG A 55 3.65 -3.77 20.45
CA ARG A 55 4.09 -4.93 21.24
C ARG A 55 5.24 -4.60 22.19
N GLU A 56 5.50 -3.30 22.38
CA GLU A 56 6.48 -2.77 23.32
C GLU A 56 7.90 -3.29 23.02
N ILE A 57 8.19 -3.51 21.74
CA ILE A 57 9.56 -3.77 21.27
C ILE A 57 10.30 -2.42 21.26
N PRO A 58 11.51 -2.33 21.85
CA PRO A 58 12.32 -1.11 21.81
C PRO A 58 12.59 -0.66 20.37
N ASP A 59 12.50 0.65 20.11
CA ASP A 59 12.63 1.20 18.76
C ASP A 59 13.98 0.86 18.12
N GLU A 60 15.08 0.88 18.88
CA GLU A 60 16.43 0.51 18.39
C GLU A 60 16.48 -0.94 17.86
N VAL A 61 15.87 -1.87 18.60
CA VAL A 61 15.78 -3.29 18.20
C VAL A 61 14.86 -3.47 17.00
N ALA A 62 13.75 -2.73 16.96
CA ALA A 62 12.84 -2.76 15.82
C ALA A 62 13.54 -2.27 14.55
N GLU A 63 14.26 -1.16 14.61
CA GLU A 63 14.99 -0.61 13.45
C GLU A 63 16.06 -1.57 12.94
N GLU A 64 16.83 -2.22 13.82
CA GLU A 64 17.84 -3.22 13.43
C GLU A 64 17.19 -4.42 12.69
N VAL A 65 16.10 -4.95 13.23
CA VAL A 65 15.40 -6.08 12.63
C VAL A 65 14.76 -5.70 11.30
N LEU A 66 14.14 -4.54 11.21
CA LEU A 66 13.50 -4.05 9.98
C LEU A 66 14.54 -3.74 8.90
N ALA A 67 15.67 -3.10 9.26
CA ALA A 67 16.79 -2.88 8.34
C ALA A 67 17.31 -4.21 7.78
N ARG A 68 17.53 -5.20 8.65
CA ARG A 68 17.95 -6.53 8.19
C ARG A 68 16.94 -7.18 7.25
N PHE A 69 15.65 -6.99 7.48
CA PHE A 69 14.58 -7.54 6.64
C PHE A 69 14.50 -6.85 5.28
N GLU A 70 14.79 -5.56 5.19
CA GLU A 70 14.99 -4.86 3.92
C GLU A 70 16.22 -5.37 3.19
N ASP A 71 17.36 -5.51 3.88
CA ASP A 71 18.61 -6.00 3.27
C ASP A 71 18.47 -7.38 2.61
N VAL A 72 17.61 -8.25 3.17
CA VAL A 72 17.34 -9.58 2.62
C VAL A 72 16.11 -9.63 1.69
N GLY A 73 15.47 -8.48 1.43
CA GLY A 73 14.32 -8.36 0.53
C GLY A 73 13.01 -8.93 1.07
N LEU A 74 12.88 -9.13 2.39
CA LEU A 74 11.60 -9.50 3.02
C LEU A 74 10.66 -8.30 3.14
N ILE A 75 11.21 -7.10 3.26
CA ILE A 75 10.48 -5.84 3.19
C ILE A 75 10.91 -5.14 1.91
N ASP A 76 9.93 -4.76 1.10
CA ASP A 76 10.14 -3.99 -0.11
C ASP A 76 8.93 -3.07 -0.32
N ASP A 77 9.06 -1.82 0.13
CA ASP A 77 8.00 -0.82 0.02
C ASP A 77 7.78 -0.39 -1.45
N ALA A 78 8.79 -0.52 -2.32
CA ALA A 78 8.68 -0.19 -3.75
C ALA A 78 7.84 -1.26 -4.47
N ALA A 79 8.15 -2.54 -4.26
CA ALA A 79 7.35 -3.65 -4.76
C ALA A 79 5.92 -3.62 -4.20
N PHE A 80 5.76 -3.30 -2.91
CA PHE A 80 4.45 -3.09 -2.32
C PHE A 80 3.68 -1.99 -3.04
N ALA A 81 4.31 -0.84 -3.31
CA ALA A 81 3.66 0.29 -3.95
C ALA A 81 3.23 -0.03 -5.39
N GLY A 82 4.10 -0.66 -6.19
CA GLY A 82 3.78 -1.08 -7.55
C GLY A 82 2.61 -2.08 -7.60
N ALA A 83 2.65 -3.12 -6.77
CA ALA A 83 1.57 -4.11 -6.69
C ALA A 83 0.25 -3.48 -6.23
N TRP A 84 0.30 -2.50 -5.32
CA TRP A 84 -0.86 -1.76 -4.87
C TRP A 84 -1.48 -0.91 -5.99
N VAL A 85 -0.65 -0.18 -6.75
CA VAL A 85 -1.08 0.62 -7.89
C VAL A 85 -1.81 -0.26 -8.90
N GLU A 86 -1.20 -1.35 -9.34
CA GLU A 86 -1.78 -2.25 -10.34
C GLU A 86 -3.10 -2.86 -9.84
N SER A 87 -3.12 -3.40 -8.62
CA SER A 87 -4.31 -4.01 -8.03
C SER A 87 -5.49 -3.02 -7.92
N ARG A 88 -5.23 -1.79 -7.47
CA ARG A 88 -6.28 -0.79 -7.22
C ARG A 88 -6.72 -0.08 -8.49
N HIS A 89 -5.81 0.11 -9.42
CA HIS A 89 -6.16 0.61 -10.74
C HIS A 89 -7.06 -0.39 -11.47
N HIS A 90 -6.65 -1.65 -11.59
CA HIS A 90 -7.45 -2.67 -12.27
C HIS A 90 -8.77 -2.98 -11.54
N GLY A 91 -8.71 -3.21 -10.23
CA GLY A 91 -9.89 -3.66 -9.47
C GLY A 91 -10.90 -2.55 -9.15
N ARG A 92 -10.46 -1.30 -8.98
CA ARG A 92 -11.32 -0.18 -8.55
C ARG A 92 -11.32 1.00 -9.52
N GLY A 93 -10.48 0.99 -10.56
CA GLY A 93 -10.36 2.10 -11.51
C GLY A 93 -9.87 3.39 -10.85
N LEU A 94 -8.99 3.30 -9.85
CA LEU A 94 -8.42 4.48 -9.19
C LEU A 94 -7.35 5.12 -10.06
N ALA A 95 -7.32 6.46 -10.04
CA ALA A 95 -6.32 7.29 -10.71
C ALA A 95 -5.14 7.61 -9.77
N ARG A 96 -4.03 8.09 -10.34
CA ARG A 96 -2.77 8.39 -9.65
C ARG A 96 -2.95 9.16 -8.34
N ARG A 97 -3.79 10.21 -8.32
CA ARG A 97 -4.01 11.03 -7.11
C ARG A 97 -4.65 10.24 -5.97
N ALA A 98 -5.60 9.36 -6.26
CA ALA A 98 -6.25 8.53 -5.26
C ALA A 98 -5.29 7.43 -4.78
N LEU A 99 -4.54 6.82 -5.69
CA LEU A 99 -3.52 5.81 -5.38
C LEU A 99 -2.42 6.37 -4.47
N ALA A 100 -1.86 7.54 -4.82
CA ALA A 100 -0.87 8.24 -4.01
C ALA A 100 -1.39 8.57 -2.60
N ARG A 101 -2.67 8.90 -2.45
CA ARG A 101 -3.28 9.11 -1.13
C ARG A 101 -3.38 7.82 -0.33
N GLU A 102 -3.81 6.72 -0.97
CA GLU A 102 -3.89 5.42 -0.28
C GLU A 102 -2.51 4.93 0.17
N LEU A 103 -1.48 5.05 -0.68
CA LEU A 103 -0.10 4.66 -0.35
C LEU A 103 0.48 5.49 0.81
N ARG A 104 0.22 6.81 0.85
CA ARG A 104 0.59 7.65 2.00
C ARG A 104 -0.05 7.17 3.29
N THR A 105 -1.34 6.82 3.26
CA THR A 105 -2.02 6.22 4.43
C THR A 105 -1.40 4.88 4.83
N LYS A 106 -0.84 4.13 3.87
CA LYS A 106 -0.13 2.87 4.12
C LYS A 106 1.30 3.06 4.62
N GLY A 107 1.81 4.28 4.61
CA GLY A 107 3.14 4.60 5.13
C GLY A 107 4.28 4.48 4.14
N VAL A 108 3.99 4.39 2.85
CA VAL A 108 5.02 4.37 1.80
C VAL A 108 5.63 5.76 1.69
N GLU A 109 6.94 5.82 1.47
CA GLU A 109 7.72 7.04 1.35
C GLU A 109 7.35 7.81 0.05
N PRO A 110 7.33 9.17 0.08
CA PRO A 110 6.93 10.00 -1.07
C PRO A 110 7.60 9.71 -2.41
N THR A 111 8.90 9.40 -2.46
CA THR A 111 9.62 9.08 -3.71
C THR A 111 9.12 7.78 -4.31
N LEU A 112 8.99 6.71 -3.50
CA LEU A 112 8.44 5.43 -3.95
C LEU A 112 6.97 5.56 -4.42
N ILE A 113 6.20 6.45 -3.80
CA ILE A 113 4.85 6.76 -4.25
C ILE A 113 4.88 7.38 -5.64
N GLN A 114 5.74 8.37 -5.88
CA GLN A 114 5.87 9.01 -7.20
C GLN A 114 6.25 7.98 -8.25
N GLU A 115 7.31 7.21 -8.01
CA GLU A 115 7.77 6.16 -8.92
C GLU A 115 6.66 5.16 -9.25
N ALA A 116 5.93 4.68 -8.24
CA ALA A 116 4.86 3.70 -8.44
C ALA A 116 3.69 4.27 -9.25
N VAL A 117 3.26 5.52 -9.01
CA VAL A 117 2.13 6.11 -9.75
C VAL A 117 2.53 6.59 -11.14
N GLU A 118 3.82 6.85 -11.40
CA GLU A 118 4.34 7.21 -12.72
C GLU A 118 4.30 6.05 -13.71
N GLN A 119 4.40 4.81 -13.22
CA GLN A 119 4.21 3.59 -14.03
C GLN A 119 2.82 3.50 -14.67
N LEU A 120 1.83 4.17 -14.10
CA LEU A 120 0.50 4.26 -14.67
C LEU A 120 0.44 5.44 -15.63
N ASP A 121 0.80 5.28 -16.90
CA ASP A 121 0.78 6.38 -17.88
C ASP A 121 -0.60 7.06 -18.04
N SER A 122 -0.59 8.26 -18.63
CA SER A 122 -1.82 9.06 -18.79
C SER A 122 -2.83 8.41 -19.76
N GLU A 123 -2.37 7.56 -20.67
CA GLU A 123 -3.23 6.89 -21.65
C GLU A 123 -4.02 5.77 -20.98
N ARG A 124 -3.38 4.99 -20.11
CA ARG A 124 -4.01 3.96 -19.25
C ARG A 124 -5.02 4.56 -18.29
N GLU A 125 -4.70 5.70 -17.67
CA GLU A 125 -5.69 6.44 -16.85
C GLU A 125 -6.91 6.83 -17.68
N GLU A 126 -6.68 7.42 -18.86
CA GLU A 126 -7.78 7.87 -19.71
C GLU A 126 -8.64 6.71 -20.23
N ALA A 127 -8.03 5.61 -20.67
CA ALA A 127 -8.75 4.42 -21.11
C ALA A 127 -9.66 3.88 -20.00
N THR A 128 -9.14 3.77 -18.77
CA THR A 128 -9.91 3.33 -17.62
C THR A 128 -11.03 4.31 -17.27
N ALA A 129 -10.79 5.62 -17.39
CA ALA A 129 -11.81 6.64 -17.20
C ALA A 129 -12.97 6.47 -18.20
N ARG A 130 -12.66 6.22 -19.48
CA ARG A 130 -13.68 5.96 -20.53
C ARG A 130 -14.50 4.72 -20.18
N GLU A 131 -13.87 3.60 -19.84
CA GLU A 131 -14.57 2.38 -19.44
C GLU A 131 -15.48 2.58 -18.21
N LEU A 132 -15.03 3.37 -17.23
CA LEU A 132 -15.84 3.72 -16.07
C LEU A 132 -17.07 4.56 -16.43
N VAL A 133 -16.90 5.51 -17.35
CA VAL A 133 -17.98 6.35 -17.85
C VAL A 133 -18.96 5.51 -18.66
N ASP A 134 -18.50 4.72 -19.62
CA ASP A 134 -19.34 3.88 -20.49
C ASP A 134 -20.22 2.92 -19.69
N ARG A 135 -19.65 2.26 -18.68
CA ARG A 135 -20.40 1.39 -17.75
C ARG A 135 -21.50 2.14 -17.01
N LYS A 136 -21.28 3.42 -16.68
CA LYS A 136 -22.23 4.22 -15.90
C LYS A 136 -23.18 5.03 -16.77
N LEU A 137 -22.85 5.24 -18.04
CA LEU A 137 -23.53 6.16 -18.95
C LEU A 137 -25.00 5.83 -19.09
N ARG A 138 -25.32 4.56 -19.37
CA ARG A 138 -26.70 4.05 -19.50
C ARG A 138 -27.54 4.28 -18.24
N ALA A 139 -26.93 4.17 -17.05
CA ALA A 139 -27.60 4.38 -15.78
C ALA A 139 -27.87 5.88 -15.46
N THR A 140 -27.48 6.79 -16.34
CA THR A 140 -27.76 8.23 -16.22
C THR A 140 -28.78 8.73 -17.24
N ARG A 141 -29.34 7.85 -18.07
CA ARG A 141 -30.41 8.18 -19.02
C ARG A 141 -31.66 8.71 -18.27
N GLY A 142 -32.39 9.61 -18.92
CA GLY A 142 -33.54 10.30 -18.32
C GLY A 142 -33.19 11.51 -17.44
N LEU A 143 -31.90 11.79 -17.24
CA LEU A 143 -31.43 13.05 -16.64
C LEU A 143 -31.06 14.04 -17.75
N ASP A 144 -31.21 15.34 -17.49
CA ASP A 144 -30.67 16.39 -18.35
C ASP A 144 -29.13 16.34 -18.43
N ARG A 145 -28.58 16.89 -19.51
CA ARG A 145 -27.15 16.82 -19.84
C ARG A 145 -26.27 17.32 -18.68
N ASP A 146 -26.64 18.42 -18.02
CA ASP A 146 -25.86 19.00 -16.92
C ASP A 146 -25.85 18.13 -15.67
N ARG A 147 -26.98 17.49 -15.34
CA ARG A 147 -27.03 16.49 -14.27
C ARG A 147 -26.18 15.27 -14.60
N ARG A 148 -26.19 14.80 -15.85
CA ARG A 148 -25.37 13.66 -16.29
C ARG A 148 -23.89 13.98 -16.19
N LEU A 149 -23.48 15.15 -16.70
CA LEU A 149 -22.11 15.65 -16.63
C LEU A 149 -21.62 15.69 -15.19
N ARG A 150 -22.35 16.36 -14.29
CA ARG A 150 -21.98 16.46 -12.86
C ARG A 150 -21.87 15.10 -12.19
N ARG A 151 -22.79 14.17 -12.49
CA ARG A 151 -22.82 12.84 -11.87
C ARG A 151 -21.63 11.98 -12.29
N LEU A 152 -21.29 11.97 -13.58
CA LEU A 152 -20.18 11.18 -14.14
C LEU A 152 -18.83 11.82 -13.80
N ALA A 153 -18.68 13.13 -13.95
CA ALA A 153 -17.47 13.84 -13.56
C ALA A 153 -17.21 13.72 -12.05
N GLY A 154 -18.24 13.85 -11.21
CA GLY A 154 -18.13 13.63 -9.78
C GLY A 154 -17.75 12.20 -9.39
N MET A 155 -18.17 11.19 -10.18
CA MET A 155 -17.75 9.81 -9.99
C MET A 155 -16.25 9.64 -10.26
N LEU A 156 -15.74 10.21 -11.35
CA LEU A 156 -14.31 10.21 -11.68
C LEU A 156 -13.49 11.02 -10.66
N ALA A 157 -13.98 12.17 -10.22
CA ALA A 157 -13.30 12.99 -9.20
C ALA A 157 -13.09 12.20 -7.88
N ARG A 158 -14.09 11.43 -7.42
CA ARG A 158 -13.96 10.57 -6.24
C ARG A 158 -12.94 9.44 -6.43
N LYS A 159 -12.71 9.02 -7.66
CA LYS A 159 -11.68 8.03 -8.04
C LYS A 159 -10.30 8.66 -8.25
N GLY A 160 -10.18 9.99 -8.17
CA GLY A 160 -8.91 10.71 -8.21
C GLY A 160 -8.50 11.19 -9.60
N TYR A 161 -9.37 11.11 -10.60
CA TYR A 161 -9.04 11.60 -11.95
C TYR A 161 -8.93 13.13 -11.96
N PRO A 162 -7.97 13.70 -12.71
CA PRO A 162 -7.88 15.14 -12.91
C PRO A 162 -9.17 15.70 -13.52
N GLU A 163 -9.60 16.87 -13.06
CA GLU A 163 -10.86 17.49 -13.49
C GLU A 163 -10.94 17.67 -15.01
N GLY A 164 -9.87 18.17 -15.64
CA GLY A 164 -9.82 18.35 -17.10
C GLY A 164 -10.03 17.05 -17.87
N MET A 165 -9.41 15.94 -17.44
CA MET A 165 -9.60 14.62 -18.05
C MET A 165 -11.02 14.11 -17.80
N ALA A 166 -11.52 14.22 -16.57
CA ALA A 166 -12.85 13.74 -16.22
C ALA A 166 -13.94 14.44 -17.04
N LEU A 167 -13.89 15.76 -17.15
CA LEU A 167 -14.85 16.53 -17.93
C LEU A 167 -14.76 16.22 -19.43
N ARG A 168 -13.54 16.09 -19.97
CA ARG A 168 -13.32 15.76 -21.38
C ARG A 168 -13.88 14.39 -21.74
N VAL A 169 -13.53 13.35 -20.99
CA VAL A 169 -14.02 11.98 -21.21
C VAL A 169 -15.54 11.91 -21.10
N VAL A 170 -16.13 12.59 -20.11
CA VAL A 170 -17.59 12.60 -19.95
C VAL A 170 -18.30 13.35 -21.08
N ARG A 171 -17.76 14.49 -21.53
CA ARG A 171 -18.33 15.22 -22.68
C ARG A 171 -18.31 14.37 -23.94
N GLN A 172 -17.17 13.77 -24.25
CA GLN A 172 -17.01 12.86 -25.40
C GLN A 172 -17.99 11.68 -25.33
N ALA A 173 -18.18 11.08 -24.15
CA ALA A 173 -19.12 9.97 -24.00
C ALA A 173 -20.59 10.40 -24.16
N LEU A 174 -20.95 11.60 -23.68
CA LEU A 174 -22.30 12.15 -23.86
C LEU A 174 -22.57 12.57 -25.30
N GLU A 175 -21.56 13.09 -26.00
CA GLU A 175 -21.60 13.40 -27.43
C GLU A 175 -21.74 12.11 -28.24
N ALA A 176 -20.94 11.08 -27.97
CA ALA A 176 -21.04 9.80 -28.66
C ALA A 176 -22.37 9.04 -28.42
N GLU A 177 -23.07 9.31 -27.31
CA GLU A 177 -24.42 8.77 -27.06
C GLU A 177 -25.52 9.63 -27.72
N GLY A 178 -25.19 10.80 -28.26
CA GLY A 178 -26.13 11.82 -28.73
C GLY A 178 -25.82 12.46 -30.10
N GLU A 179 -24.71 12.15 -30.77
CA GLU A 179 -24.51 12.33 -32.22
C GLU A 179 -25.20 11.19 -32.98
N ASP A 180 -26.50 11.08 -32.72
CA ASP A 180 -27.59 10.52 -33.52
C ASP A 180 -28.90 11.24 -33.11
N THR A 181 -28.81 12.51 -32.71
CA THR A 181 -29.99 13.36 -32.40
C THR A 181 -30.04 14.68 -33.17
N ASP A 182 -29.24 14.83 -34.23
CA ASP A 182 -29.32 15.95 -35.18
C ASP A 182 -30.12 15.59 -36.47
N GLY A 183 -30.94 14.53 -36.42
CA GLY A 183 -31.64 13.98 -37.60
C GLY A 183 -33.14 13.71 -37.46
N LEU A 184 -33.77 14.07 -36.35
CA LEU A 184 -35.22 13.90 -36.15
C LEU A 184 -35.78 15.11 -35.40
N ASP A 185 -36.09 16.17 -36.15
CA ASP A 185 -37.03 17.29 -35.87
C ASP A 185 -36.51 18.51 -36.67
N GLU A 186 -36.67 18.58 -38.00
CA GLU A 186 -37.86 18.96 -38.80
C GLU A 186 -37.58 18.65 -40.31
N PRO A 187 -38.53 18.71 -41.29
CA PRO A 187 -39.94 19.13 -41.24
C PRO A 187 -40.95 18.18 -41.95
N PHE A 188 -42.24 18.36 -41.66
CA PHE A 188 -43.32 18.61 -42.65
C PHE A 188 -44.46 19.38 -42.00
#